data_AF-A0A031G2G8-F1
#
_entry.id   AF-A0A031G2G8-F1
#
_cell.length_a   1.000
_cell.length_b   1.000
_cell.length_c   1.000
_cell.angle_alpha   90.00
_cell.angle_beta   90.00
_cell.angle_gamma   90.00
#
_symmetry.space_group_name_H-M   'P 1'
#
loop_
_entity.id
_entity.type
_entity.pdbx_description
1 polymer ?
#
loop_
_entity_poly.entity_id
_entity_poly.type
_entity_poly.pdbx_seq_one_letter_code
_entity_poly.pdbx_strand_id
1 'polypeptide(L)'
;MEYWYQFKAESGRSSATLKKIRDYLDKDLLPALGEKQLELISRSDCAKLQASIEKRGAFNVADKTRTWLKQIFSQAIARGLCEYNPASELLHAIAITRCLFMALVG
;
A
#
# COMPACT_ATOMS: atom_id res chain seq x y z
N MET A 1 11.34 1.16 0.08
CA MET A 1 10.30 2.16 -0.31
C MET A 1 10.90 3.41 -0.93
N GLU A 2 12.00 3.94 -0.38
CA GLU A 2 12.69 5.13 -0.93
C GLU A 2 13.08 4.97 -2.41
N TYR A 3 13.62 3.81 -2.78
CA TYR A 3 13.94 3.51 -4.18
C TYR A 3 12.75 3.71 -5.14
N TRP A 4 11.55 3.25 -4.77
CA TRP A 4 10.36 3.42 -5.58
C TRP A 4 9.94 4.89 -5.68
N TYR A 5 10.12 5.67 -4.60
CA TYR A 5 9.89 7.11 -4.62
C TYR A 5 10.84 7.82 -5.58
N GLN A 6 12.14 7.49 -5.55
CA GLN A 6 13.14 8.05 -6.48
C GLN A 6 12.78 7.74 -7.93
N PHE A 7 12.39 6.50 -8.23
CA PHE A 7 11.89 6.14 -9.56
C PHE A 7 10.67 6.97 -10.00
N LYS A 8 9.75 7.32 -9.08
CA LYS A 8 8.64 8.23 -9.38
C LYS A 8 9.09 9.69 -9.58
N ALA A 9 10.11 10.13 -8.85
CA ALA A 9 10.69 11.46 -8.98
C ALA A 9 11.34 11.64 -10.36
N GLU A 10 12.09 10.63 -10.81
CA GLU A 10 12.75 10.60 -12.12
C GLU A 10 11.75 10.49 -13.28
N SER A 11 10.53 10.01 -13.05
CA SER A 11 9.51 9.85 -14.10
C SER A 11 8.83 11.16 -14.54
N GLY A 12 9.39 12.33 -14.22
CA GLY A 12 8.85 13.65 -14.63
C GLY A 12 7.54 14.05 -13.95
N ARG A 13 7.27 13.57 -12.73
CA ARG A 13 6.05 13.96 -11.97
C ARG A 13 6.13 15.40 -11.50
N SER A 14 4.98 16.08 -11.43
CA SER A 14 4.92 17.43 -10.85
C SER A 14 5.34 17.43 -9.39
N SER A 15 5.93 18.53 -8.93
CA SER A 15 6.34 18.74 -7.54
C SER A 15 5.20 18.52 -6.53
N ALA A 16 4.00 19.00 -6.86
CA ALA A 16 2.80 18.78 -6.03
C ALA A 16 2.41 17.30 -5.92
N THR A 17 2.62 16.50 -6.97
CA THR A 17 2.38 15.06 -6.94
C THR A 17 3.42 14.35 -6.08
N LEU A 18 4.70 14.70 -6.26
CA LEU A 18 5.80 14.12 -5.47
C LEU A 18 5.66 14.45 -3.99
N LYS A 19 5.28 15.68 -3.65
CA LYS A 19 4.96 16.08 -2.27
C LYS A 19 3.86 15.19 -1.67
N LYS A 20 2.77 14.94 -2.40
CA LYS A 20 1.69 14.06 -1.92
C LYS A 20 2.16 12.62 -1.72
N ILE A 21 3.01 12.10 -2.61
CA ILE A 21 3.58 10.75 -2.47
C ILE A 21 4.43 10.71 -1.19
N ARG A 22 5.35 11.66 -1.02
CA ARG A 22 6.20 11.77 0.17
C ARG A 22 5.37 11.87 1.45
N ASP A 23 4.36 12.76 1.46
CA ASP A 23 3.45 12.95 2.60
C ASP A 23 2.78 11.64 3.02
N TYR A 24 2.37 10.76 2.10
CA TYR A 24 1.73 9.49 2.45
C TYR A 24 2.76 8.42 2.83
N LEU A 25 3.94 8.43 2.22
CA LEU A 25 5.03 7.55 2.66
C LEU A 25 5.39 7.83 4.12
N ASP A 26 5.59 9.10 4.47
CA ASP A 26 5.98 9.52 5.82
C ASP A 26 4.90 9.31 6.86
N LYS A 27 3.64 9.61 6.52
CA LYS A 27 2.54 9.57 7.49
C LYS A 27 1.96 8.18 7.67
N ASP A 28 2.04 7.33 6.65
CA ASP A 28 1.30 6.06 6.62
C ASP A 28 2.19 4.85 6.41
N LEU A 29 2.93 4.79 5.29
CA LEU A 29 3.63 3.56 4.91
C LEU A 29 4.86 3.30 5.78
N LEU A 30 5.71 4.30 6.00
CA LEU A 30 6.94 4.14 6.77
C LEU A 30 6.70 3.87 8.26
N PRO A 31 5.78 4.57 8.95
CA PRO A 31 5.48 4.25 10.36
C PRO A 31 4.93 2.83 10.54
N ALA A 32 4.20 2.30 9.55
CA ALA A 32 3.60 0.97 9.65
C ALA A 32 4.54 -0.17 9.23
N LEU A 33 5.38 0.07 8.21
CA LEU A 33 6.12 -0.99 7.52
C LEU A 33 7.63 -0.71 7.36
N GLY A 34 8.08 0.52 7.60
CA GLY A 34 9.43 0.99 7.25
C GLY A 34 10.55 0.28 8.00
N GLU A 35 10.30 -0.15 9.24
CA GLU A 35 11.27 -0.87 10.09
C GLU A 35 11.29 -2.38 9.80
N LYS A 36 10.35 -2.89 9.02
CA LYS A 36 10.28 -4.32 8.69
C LYS A 36 11.15 -4.63 7.47
N GLN A 37 11.88 -5.74 7.54
CA GLN A 37 12.50 -6.31 6.35
C GLN A 37 11.42 -6.68 5.34
N LEU A 38 11.69 -6.47 4.06
CA LEU A 38 10.70 -6.57 2.99
C LEU A 38 10.01 -7.95 2.96
N GLU A 39 10.80 -9.01 3.10
CA GLU A 39 10.35 -10.41 3.14
C GLU A 39 9.51 -10.77 4.37
N LEU A 40 9.61 -10.00 5.45
CA LEU A 40 8.84 -10.19 6.68
C LEU A 40 7.52 -9.40 6.70
N ILE A 41 7.27 -8.56 5.69
CA ILE A 41 6.00 -7.83 5.58
C ILE A 41 4.92 -8.81 5.13
N SER A 42 3.95 -9.07 6.00
CA SER A 42 2.86 -10.00 5.75
C SER A 42 1.65 -9.34 5.09
N ARG A 43 0.73 -10.15 4.55
CA ARG A 43 -0.59 -9.66 4.09
C ARG A 43 -1.37 -8.98 5.22
N SER A 44 -1.22 -9.46 6.45
CA SER A 44 -1.86 -8.87 7.64
C SER A 44 -1.34 -7.47 7.94
N ASP A 45 -0.03 -7.24 7.76
CA ASP A 45 0.56 -5.90 7.93
C ASP A 45 -0.03 -4.91 6.92
N CYS A 46 -0.10 -5.30 5.65
CA CYS A 46 -0.72 -4.49 4.60
C CYS A 46 -2.20 -4.20 4.89
N ALA A 47 -2.96 -5.19 5.38
CA ALA A 47 -4.37 -5.03 5.72
C ALA A 47 -4.58 -4.10 6.92
N LYS A 48 -3.72 -4.19 7.95
CA LYS A 48 -3.75 -3.30 9.11
C LYS A 48 -3.47 -1.85 8.72
N LEU A 49 -2.48 -1.61 7.86
CA LEU A 49 -2.20 -0.28 7.31
C LEU A 49 -3.39 0.27 6.52
N GLN A 50 -3.98 -0.54 5.64
CA GLN A 50 -5.19 -0.14 4.91
C GLN A 50 -6.33 0.24 5.86
N ALA A 51 -6.61 -0.61 6.84
CA ALA A 51 -7.66 -0.40 7.83
C ALA A 51 -7.41 0.85 8.69
N SER A 52 -6.16 1.15 9.08
CA SER A 52 -5.85 2.34 9.87
C SER A 52 -6.11 3.64 9.10
N ILE A 53 -5.85 3.65 7.78
CA ILE A 53 -6.13 4.81 6.92
C ILE A 53 -7.65 4.97 6.71
N GLU A 54 -8.36 3.86 6.46
CA GLU A 54 -9.82 3.88 6.26
C GLU A 54 -10.56 4.28 7.54
N LYS A 55 -10.11 3.82 8.73
CA LYS A 55 -10.72 4.14 10.02
C LYS A 55 -10.81 5.65 10.32
N ARG A 56 -9.89 6.46 9.77
CA ARG A 56 -9.89 7.92 9.91
C ARG A 56 -10.60 8.65 8.75
N GLY A 57 -11.32 7.94 7.89
CA GLY A 57 -12.06 8.50 6.77
C GLY A 57 -11.22 8.89 5.55
N ALA A 58 -9.93 8.54 5.51
CA ALA A 58 -9.01 8.94 4.45
C ALA A 58 -9.04 7.99 3.24
N PHE A 59 -10.22 7.70 2.69
CA PHE A 59 -10.42 6.65 1.68
C PHE A 59 -9.58 6.85 0.39
N ASN A 60 -9.40 8.08 -0.08
CA ASN A 60 -8.54 8.38 -1.24
C ASN A 60 -7.06 8.08 -0.94
N VAL A 61 -6.61 8.29 0.30
CA VAL A 61 -5.25 7.94 0.73
C VAL A 61 -5.11 6.42 0.78
N ALA A 62 -6.13 5.73 1.28
CA ALA A 62 -6.15 4.27 1.36
C ALA A 62 -6.09 3.65 -0.05
N ASP A 63 -6.83 4.21 -1.01
CA ASP A 63 -6.84 3.74 -2.39
C ASP A 63 -5.46 3.86 -3.07
N LYS A 64 -4.82 5.02 -2.91
CA LYS A 64 -3.47 5.26 -3.42
C LYS A 64 -2.44 4.38 -2.75
N THR A 65 -2.50 4.26 -1.42
CA THR A 65 -1.57 3.44 -0.64
C THR A 65 -1.61 1.99 -1.08
N ARG A 66 -2.81 1.42 -1.28
CA ARG A 66 -2.99 0.08 -1.83
C ARG A 66 -2.30 -0.08 -3.19
N THR A 67 -2.55 0.86 -4.11
CA THR A 67 -1.97 0.84 -5.45
C THR A 67 -0.45 0.93 -5.41
N TRP A 68 0.10 1.78 -4.55
CA TRP A 68 1.55 1.97 -4.43
C TRP A 68 2.24 0.81 -3.73
N LEU A 69 1.63 0.21 -2.70
CA LEU A 69 2.14 -1.02 -2.09
C LEU A 69 2.29 -2.13 -3.12
N LYS A 70 1.26 -2.36 -3.96
CA LYS A 70 1.35 -3.33 -5.06
C LYS A 70 2.54 -3.04 -5.96
N GLN A 71 2.73 -1.78 -6.38
CA GLN A 71 3.85 -1.37 -7.24
C GLN A 71 5.22 -1.52 -6.56
N ILE A 72 5.34 -1.17 -5.29
CA ILE A 72 6.59 -1.27 -4.51
C ILE A 72 7.03 -2.73 -4.44
N PHE A 73 6.14 -3.64 -4.07
CA PHE A 73 6.47 -5.06 -3.99
C PHE A 73 6.71 -5.68 -5.36
N SER A 74 5.93 -5.31 -6.39
CA SER A 74 6.22 -5.76 -7.76
C SER A 74 7.61 -5.32 -8.26
N GLN A 75 8.04 -4.09 -7.93
CA GLN A 75 9.40 -3.63 -8.23
C GLN A 75 10.47 -4.44 -7.50
N ALA A 76 10.18 -4.82 -6.25
CA ALA A 76 11.12 -5.53 -5.40
C ALA A 76 11.29 -6.99 -5.85
N ILE A 77 10.19 -7.66 -6.25
CA ILE A 77 10.22 -8.98 -6.89
C ILE A 77 11.05 -8.93 -8.18
N ALA A 78 10.80 -7.94 -9.04
CA ALA A 78 11.57 -7.78 -10.28
C ALA A 78 13.08 -7.56 -10.06
N ARG A 79 13.50 -7.26 -8.83
CA ARG A 79 14.90 -7.07 -8.41
C ARG A 79 15.44 -8.22 -7.56
N GLY A 80 14.65 -9.27 -7.33
CA GLY A 80 15.04 -10.40 -6.48
C GLY A 80 15.16 -10.05 -5.00
N LEU A 81 14.45 -9.03 -4.52
CA LEU A 81 14.49 -8.61 -3.11
C LEU A 81 13.44 -9.32 -2.24
N CYS A 82 12.41 -9.90 -2.86
CA CYS A 82 11.44 -10.78 -2.22
C CYS A 82 10.73 -11.64 -3.27
N GLU A 83 10.13 -12.74 -2.85
CA GLU A 83 9.45 -13.69 -3.76
C GLU A 83 7.97 -13.37 -3.96
N TYR A 84 7.33 -12.74 -2.97
CA TYR A 84 5.87 -12.57 -2.94
C TYR A 84 5.44 -11.12 -2.75
N ASN A 85 4.30 -10.77 -3.33
CA ASN A 85 3.67 -9.48 -3.13
C ASN A 85 2.56 -9.61 -2.07
N PRO A 86 2.80 -9.23 -0.80
CA PRO A 86 1.80 -9.33 0.27
C PRO A 86 0.61 -8.39 0.05
N ALA A 87 0.72 -7.43 -0.87
CA ALA A 87 -0.35 -6.49 -1.21
C ALA A 87 -1.17 -6.93 -2.43
N SER A 88 -0.87 -8.05 -3.12
CA SER A 88 -1.54 -8.43 -4.39
C SER A 88 -3.06 -8.55 -4.24
N GLU A 89 -3.48 -9.21 -3.15
CA GLU A 89 -4.89 -9.48 -2.81
C GLU A 89 -5.48 -8.44 -1.86
N LEU A 90 -4.82 -7.28 -1.68
CA LEU A 90 -5.41 -6.22 -0.87
C LEU A 90 -6.67 -5.72 -1.57
N LEU A 91 -7.81 -5.92 -0.93
CA LEU A 91 -9.13 -5.45 -1.36
C LEU A 91 -9.53 -4.22 -0.54
N HIS A 92 -10.51 -3.48 -1.05
CA HIS A 92 -11.13 -2.41 -0.27
C HIS A 92 -11.98 -3.03 0.85
N ALA A 93 -11.79 -2.61 2.11
CA ALA A 93 -12.48 -3.26 3.23
C ALA A 93 -14.00 -3.16 3.14
N ILE A 94 -14.54 -2.05 2.58
CA ILE A 94 -15.98 -1.90 2.31
C ILE A 94 -16.48 -2.96 1.32
N ALA A 95 -15.66 -3.33 0.32
CA ALA A 95 -16.01 -4.38 -0.62
C ALA A 95 -16.04 -5.76 0.06
N ILE A 96 -15.13 -6.02 1.01
CA ILE A 96 -15.11 -7.27 1.79
C ILE A 96 -16.37 -7.39 2.65
N THR A 97 -16.74 -6.34 3.41
CA THR A 97 -17.96 -6.38 4.25
C THR A 97 -19.21 -6.62 3.41
N ARG A 98 -19.29 -6.01 2.22
CA ARG A 98 -20.41 -6.22 1.29
C ARG A 98 -20.43 -7.64 0.71
N CYS A 99 -19.29 -8.17 0.28
CA CYS A 99 -19.19 -9.52 -0.29
C CYS A 99 -19.43 -10.62 0.75
N LEU A 100 -18.91 -10.49 1.97
CA LEU A 100 -19.18 -11.44 3.06
C LEU A 100 -20.64 -11.41 3.48
N PHE A 101 -21.27 -10.23 3.54
CA PHE A 101 -22.70 -10.14 3.80
C PHE A 101 -23.52 -10.83 2.69
N MET A 102 -23.17 -10.61 1.41
CA MET A 102 -23.83 -11.28 0.29
C MET A 102 -23.63 -12.81 0.31
N ALA A 103 -22.46 -13.31 0.72
CA ALA A 103 -22.17 -14.74 0.78
C ALA A 103 -22.82 -15.47 1.97
N LEU A 104 -23.19 -14.75 3.03
CA LEU A 104 -23.83 -15.32 4.23
C LEU A 104 -25.36 -15.25 4.20
N VAL A 105 -25.94 -14.45 3.31
CA VAL A 105 -27.39 -14.26 3.16
C VAL A 105 -27.93 -14.93 1.87
N GLY A 106 -27.07 -15.65 1.15
CA GLY A 106 -27.41 -16.43 -0.05
C GLY A 106 -27.61 -17.91 0.23
#